data_AF-A0AAW1WH27-F1
#
_entry.id   AF-A0AAW1WH27-F1
#
_cell.length_a   1.000
_cell.length_b   1.000
_cell.length_c   1.000
_cell.angle_alpha   90.00
_cell.angle_beta   90.00
_cell.angle_gamma   90.00
#
_symmetry.space_group_name_H-M   'P 1'
#
loop_
_entity.id
_entity.type
_entity.pdbx_description
1 polymer ?
#
loop_
_entity_poly.entity_id
_entity_poly.type
_entity_poly.pdbx_seq_one_letter_code
_entity_poly.pdbx_strand_id
1 'polypeptide(L)'
;MALESSSQEQQQTYSDHFSSDYDGSFLDDSDMDSSGDEEITSPTSEEKVLMSLIKMGYTEEEASIAIERCGLSSSLLELTDFLSAA
;
A
#
# COMPACT_ATOMS: atom_id res chain seq x y z
N MET A 1 7.86 -35.02 38.21
CA MET A 1 7.33 -33.96 37.33
C MET A 1 6.38 -34.66 36.36
N ALA A 2 5.09 -34.38 36.47
CA ALA A 2 4.04 -34.99 35.66
C ALA A 2 4.06 -34.42 34.23
N LEU A 3 3.76 -35.27 33.25
CA LEU A 3 3.55 -34.89 31.86
C LEU A 3 2.07 -35.12 31.57
N GLU A 4 1.34 -34.03 31.41
CA GLU A 4 -0.08 -33.88 31.08
C GLU A 4 -0.12 -32.59 30.23
N SER A 5 -0.88 -32.39 29.17
CA SER A 5 -2.02 -33.05 28.53
C SER A 5 -2.06 -32.39 27.11
N SER A 6 -2.33 -33.13 26.03
CA SER A 6 -3.66 -33.41 25.45
C SER A 6 -4.28 -32.28 24.61
N SER A 7 -4.58 -32.65 23.35
CA SER A 7 -5.60 -32.14 22.44
C SER A 7 -5.57 -30.69 21.93
N GLN A 8 -5.25 -30.55 20.65
CA GLN A 8 -6.08 -29.76 19.73
C GLN A 8 -6.04 -30.40 18.34
N GLU A 9 -6.95 -31.37 18.15
CA GLU A 9 -7.49 -31.69 16.84
C GLU A 9 -8.29 -30.46 16.39
N GLN A 10 -7.72 -29.63 15.52
CA GLN A 10 -8.50 -28.65 14.77
C GLN A 10 -8.68 -29.17 13.36
N GLN A 11 -9.82 -29.84 13.22
CA GLN A 11 -10.47 -30.15 11.97
C GLN A 11 -10.56 -28.87 11.13
N GLN A 12 -9.79 -28.80 10.04
CA GLN A 12 -10.12 -27.89 8.95
C GLN A 12 -10.52 -28.74 7.75
N THR A 13 -11.83 -28.93 7.70
CA THR A 13 -12.61 -29.25 6.53
C THR A 13 -12.17 -28.40 5.34
N TYR A 14 -11.38 -28.96 4.43
CA TYR A 14 -11.19 -28.41 3.09
C TYR A 14 -12.44 -28.74 2.27
N SER A 15 -13.51 -27.98 2.53
CA SER A 15 -14.53 -27.74 1.53
C SER A 15 -14.06 -26.49 0.78
N ASP A 16 -13.75 -26.62 -0.51
CA ASP A 16 -14.67 -26.06 -1.50
C ASP A 16 -14.20 -26.37 -2.93
N HIS A 17 -15.20 -26.81 -3.66
CA HIS A 17 -15.21 -27.27 -5.02
C HIS A 17 -15.18 -26.07 -5.97
N PHE A 18 -14.00 -25.61 -6.36
CA PHE A 18 -13.88 -24.54 -7.35
C PHE A 18 -14.08 -25.09 -8.77
N SER A 19 -15.34 -25.19 -9.18
CA SER A 19 -15.72 -25.25 -10.59
C SER A 19 -16.31 -23.90 -10.96
N SER A 20 -15.53 -23.10 -11.68
CA SER A 20 -16.06 -21.93 -12.38
C SER A 20 -15.45 -21.89 -13.77
N ASP A 21 -16.19 -22.43 -14.73
CA ASP A 21 -16.01 -22.14 -16.15
C ASP A 21 -16.43 -20.67 -16.38
N TYR A 22 -15.46 -19.80 -16.63
CA TYR A 22 -15.74 -18.48 -17.20
C TYR A 22 -15.13 -18.43 -18.60
N ASP A 23 -16.01 -18.73 -19.55
CA ASP A 23 -15.83 -18.60 -20.99
C ASP A 23 -15.42 -17.17 -21.33
N GLY A 24 -14.19 -17.03 -21.84
CA GLY A 24 -13.61 -15.76 -22.22
C GLY A 24 -14.19 -15.28 -23.53
N SER A 25 -15.14 -14.35 -23.46
CA SER A 25 -15.46 -13.44 -24.57
C SER A 25 -16.33 -12.30 -24.07
N PHE A 26 -15.78 -11.09 -24.07
CA PHE A 26 -16.31 -9.95 -24.83
C PHE A 26 -15.48 -8.71 -24.48
N LEU A 27 -15.36 -7.80 -25.45
CA LEU A 27 -14.79 -6.44 -25.35
C LEU A 27 -13.32 -6.29 -25.76
N ASP A 28 -13.04 -6.65 -27.00
CA ASP A 28 -12.05 -5.96 -27.84
C ASP A 28 -12.81 -4.90 -28.65
N ASP A 29 -13.01 -3.73 -28.06
CA ASP A 29 -13.14 -2.44 -28.77
C ASP A 29 -13.37 -1.34 -27.73
N SER A 30 -12.28 -0.90 -27.12
CA SER A 30 -12.24 0.40 -26.48
C SER A 30 -11.09 1.16 -27.13
N ASP A 31 -11.28 1.51 -28.41
CA ASP A 31 -10.60 2.63 -29.06
C ASP A 31 -11.05 3.92 -28.34
N MET A 32 -10.55 4.06 -27.12
CA MET A 32 -10.73 5.23 -26.30
C MET A 32 -9.54 6.12 -26.61
N ASP A 33 -9.68 6.85 -27.71
CA ASP A 33 -8.90 8.05 -27.99
C ASP A 33 -9.30 9.12 -26.95
N SER A 34 -9.00 8.89 -25.66
CA SER A 34 -8.81 10.01 -24.77
C SER A 34 -7.53 10.66 -25.23
N SER A 35 -7.70 11.89 -25.69
CA SER A 35 -6.85 13.01 -25.34
C SER A 35 -6.48 12.98 -23.85
N GLY A 36 -5.58 12.08 -23.46
CA GLY A 36 -4.78 12.25 -22.27
C GLY A 36 -3.64 13.11 -22.73
N ASP A 37 -3.77 14.43 -22.57
CA ASP A 37 -2.61 15.24 -22.27
C ASP A 37 -1.80 14.40 -21.30
N GLU A 38 -0.63 13.95 -21.76
CA GLU A 38 0.40 13.45 -20.87
C GLU A 38 0.72 14.63 -19.98
N GLU A 39 -0.14 14.84 -18.98
CA GLU A 39 0.07 15.75 -17.89
C GLU A 39 1.28 15.14 -17.22
N ILE A 40 2.45 15.59 -17.68
CA ILE A 40 3.72 15.47 -17.01
C ILE A 40 3.48 16.28 -15.73
N THR A 41 2.71 15.70 -14.81
CA THR A 41 2.63 16.05 -13.42
C THR A 41 4.00 15.70 -12.90
N SER A 42 4.95 16.60 -13.17
CA SER A 42 6.23 16.54 -12.50
C SER A 42 5.87 16.48 -11.02
N PRO A 43 6.21 15.39 -10.30
CA PRO A 43 5.70 15.22 -8.96
C PRO A 43 6.09 16.44 -8.15
N THR A 44 5.09 16.98 -7.47
CA THR A 44 5.26 18.18 -6.65
C THR A 44 6.34 17.94 -5.60
N SER A 45 6.90 19.01 -5.04
CA SER A 45 7.95 18.85 -4.02
C SER A 45 7.45 18.05 -2.82
N GLU A 46 6.15 18.16 -2.51
CA GLU A 46 5.47 17.37 -1.47
C GLU A 46 5.41 15.89 -1.82
N GLU A 47 4.92 15.53 -3.01
CA GLU A 47 4.82 14.13 -3.43
C GLU A 47 6.18 13.46 -3.52
N LYS A 48 7.23 14.19 -3.92
CA LYS A 48 8.61 13.66 -3.92
C LYS A 48 9.10 13.31 -2.52
N VAL A 49 8.81 14.16 -1.54
CA VAL A 49 9.19 13.92 -0.15
C VAL A 49 8.36 12.80 0.45
N LEU A 50 7.05 12.81 0.22
CA LEU A 50 6.10 11.78 0.66
C LEU A 50 6.48 10.40 0.09
N MET A 51 6.74 10.31 -1.21
CA MET A 51 7.17 9.06 -1.85
C MET A 51 8.56 8.60 -1.37
N SER A 52 9.42 9.51 -0.92
CA SER A 52 10.71 9.16 -0.31
C SER A 52 10.53 8.54 1.08
N LEU A 53 9.60 9.06 1.89
CA LEU A 53 9.25 8.49 3.20
C LEU A 53 8.58 7.13 3.06
N ILE A 54 7.62 6.99 2.14
CA ILE A 54 6.98 5.69 1.88
C ILE A 54 8.00 4.65 1.43
N LYS A 55 8.97 5.04 0.58
CA LYS A 55 10.08 4.16 0.18
C LYS A 55 10.99 3.75 1.34
N MET A 56 11.06 4.52 2.42
CA MET A 56 11.78 4.11 3.64
C MET A 56 10.98 3.12 4.51
N GLY A 57 9.68 2.95 4.24
CA GLY A 57 8.80 2.03 4.98
C GLY A 57 7.77 2.73 5.88
N TYR A 58 7.66 4.05 5.81
CA TYR A 58 6.60 4.79 6.50
C TYR A 58 5.28 4.71 5.72
N THR A 59 4.15 4.84 6.42
CA THR A 59 2.84 4.90 5.77
C THR A 59 2.59 6.29 5.15
N GLU A 60 1.66 6.35 4.19
CA GLU A 60 1.26 7.61 3.56
C GLU A 60 0.69 8.61 4.58
N GLU A 61 -0.08 8.14 5.56
CA GLU A 61 -0.61 8.97 6.64
C GLU A 61 0.50 9.55 7.51
N GLU A 62 1.45 8.72 7.96
CA GLU A 62 2.62 9.16 8.72
C GLU A 62 3.42 10.20 7.95
N ALA A 63 3.76 9.93 6.69
CA ALA A 63 4.50 10.84 5.84
C ALA A 63 3.78 12.19 5.68
N SER A 64 2.46 12.16 5.47
CA SER A 64 1.64 13.37 5.34
C SER A 64 1.60 14.17 6.64
N ILE A 65 1.47 13.49 7.79
CA ILE A 65 1.48 14.14 9.11
C ILE A 65 2.83 14.81 9.37
N ALA A 66 3.95 14.15 9.06
CA ALA A 66 5.28 14.72 9.24
C ALA A 66 5.45 15.98 8.39
N ILE A 67 5.02 15.94 7.13
CA ILE A 67 5.06 17.10 6.22
C ILE A 67 4.18 18.24 6.73
N GLU A 68 3.01 17.95 7.29
CA GLU A 68 2.14 18.99 7.87
C GLU A 68 2.75 19.64 9.12
N ARG A 69 3.47 18.85 9.94
CA ARG A 69 4.05 19.32 11.20
C ARG A 69 5.36 20.07 11.01
N CYS A 70 6.27 19.53 10.21
CA CYS A 70 7.59 20.10 9.97
C CYS A 70 7.58 21.10 8.80
N GLY A 71 6.67 20.90 7.84
CA GLY A 71 6.55 21.69 6.63
C GLY A 71 7.36 21.09 5.46
N LEU A 72 6.98 21.49 4.24
CA LEU A 72 7.64 21.08 3.00
C LEU A 72 9.08 21.58 2.85
N SER A 73 9.48 22.56 3.67
CA SER A 73 10.85 23.07 3.74
C SER A 73 11.77 22.21 4.61
N SER A 74 11.22 21.31 5.42
CA SER A 74 12.02 20.45 6.28
C SER A 74 12.73 19.37 5.48
N SER A 75 13.91 19.00 5.97
CA SER A 75 14.69 17.94 5.36
C SER A 75 14.05 16.57 5.59
N LEU A 76 14.33 15.63 4.68
CA LEU A 76 13.88 14.23 4.83
C LEU A 76 14.29 13.65 6.19
N LEU A 77 15.47 14.03 6.71
CA LEU A 77 15.95 13.63 8.04
C LEU A 77 15.07 14.15 9.18
N GLU A 78 14.69 15.43 9.15
CA GLU A 78 13.79 16.00 10.16
C GLU A 78 12.41 15.34 10.13
N LEU A 79 11.90 15.04 8.94
CA LEU A 79 10.63 14.33 8.78
C LEU A 79 10.72 12.89 9.34
N THR A 80 11.82 12.18 9.06
CA THR A 80 12.04 10.84 9.62
C THR A 80 12.31 10.85 11.12
N ASP A 81 12.93 11.91 11.65
CA ASP A 81 13.15 12.07 13.09
C ASP A 81 11.82 12.21 13.83
N PHE A 82 10.91 13.04 13.29
CA PHE A 82 9.54 13.16 13.79
C PHE A 82 8.80 11.81 13.79
N LEU A 83 8.94 11.03 12.72
CA LEU A 83 8.28 9.73 12.57
C LEU A 83 8.92 8.62 13.42
N SER A 84 10.23 8.68 13.65
CA SER A 84 10.93 7.73 14.51
C SER A 84 10.69 7.99 16.00
N ALA A 85 10.27 9.20 16.35
CA ALA A 85 9.94 9.59 17.73
C ALA A 85 8.47 9.35 18.10
N ALA A 86 7.62 8.98 17.13
CA ALA A 86 6.20 8.68 17.31
C ALA A 86 5.96 7.25 17.82
#